data_AF-C4Z317-F1
#
_entry.id   AF-C4Z317-F1
#
_cell.length_a   1.000
_cell.length_b   1.000
_cell.length_c   1.000
_cell.angle_alpha   90.00
_cell.angle_beta   90.00
_cell.angle_gamma   90.00
#
_symmetry.space_group_name_H-M   'P 1'
#
loop_
_entity.id
_entity.type
_entity.pdbx_description
1 polymer ?
#
loop_
_entity_poly.entity_id
_entity_poly.type
_entity_poly.pdbx_seq_one_letter_code
_entity_poly.pdbx_strand_id
1 'polypeptide(L)'
;MEVCMRKNIAGVLLYMVCVVLVVFYITVLWWGKNPKVGTEYRMYYLTHELTDWPGYGKLSYSYGTTEYCTEHKDRNGNELSNVCSRKGQGWQKSKRYDGTKNTANDSYLYYIPQKSSDSVKLVCDITEYNNADYDAEDIKVYVNDMLIGSIDKAGKTELKIGHVDGGELLTVKFKSDNMTYILYSISLDEE
;
A
#
# COMPACT_ATOMS: atom_id res chain seq x y z
N MET A 1 -30.60 -55.66 -27.68
CA MET A 1 -29.40 -54.85 -27.99
C MET A 1 -29.62 -53.36 -27.70
N GLU A 2 -30.81 -52.79 -27.93
CA GLU A 2 -31.15 -51.39 -27.59
C GLU A 2 -31.01 -51.02 -26.09
N VAL A 3 -31.38 -51.93 -25.18
CA VAL A 3 -31.38 -51.64 -23.73
C VAL A 3 -29.96 -51.51 -23.14
N CYS A 4 -28.98 -52.26 -23.66
CA CYS A 4 -27.58 -52.13 -23.25
C CYS A 4 -26.93 -50.85 -23.77
N MET A 5 -27.23 -50.42 -24.99
CA MET A 5 -26.71 -49.14 -25.54
C MET A 5 -27.25 -47.92 -24.78
N ARG A 6 -28.53 -47.95 -24.37
CA ARG A 6 -29.16 -46.85 -23.59
C ARG A 6 -28.50 -46.60 -22.23
N LYS A 7 -28.07 -47.66 -21.53
CA LYS A 7 -27.38 -47.56 -20.23
C LYS A 7 -25.97 -46.95 -20.37
N ASN A 8 -25.24 -47.29 -21.44
CA ASN A 8 -23.92 -46.74 -21.70
C ASN A 8 -23.98 -45.24 -22.02
N ILE A 9 -25.01 -44.81 -22.77
CA ILE A 9 -25.22 -43.38 -23.10
C ILE A 9 -25.62 -42.57 -21.86
N ALA A 10 -26.49 -43.11 -21.00
CA ALA A 10 -26.91 -42.42 -19.76
C ALA A 10 -25.73 -42.22 -18.78
N GLY A 11 -24.85 -43.21 -18.66
CA GLY A 11 -23.62 -43.08 -17.86
C GLY A 11 -22.68 -42.01 -18.40
N VAL A 12 -22.45 -41.99 -19.71
CA VAL A 12 -21.61 -40.98 -20.37
C VAL A 12 -22.18 -39.57 -20.19
N LEU A 13 -23.50 -39.39 -20.32
CA LEU A 13 -24.15 -38.10 -20.08
C LEU A 13 -23.99 -37.62 -18.62
N LEU A 14 -24.11 -38.53 -17.66
CA LEU A 14 -23.92 -38.20 -16.24
C LEU A 14 -22.47 -37.79 -15.96
N TYR A 15 -21.49 -38.50 -16.50
CA TYR A 15 -20.08 -38.11 -16.38
C TYR A 15 -19.81 -36.75 -17.02
N MET A 16 -20.41 -36.45 -18.18
CA MET A 16 -20.30 -35.13 -18.81
C MET A 16 -20.84 -34.02 -17.90
N VAL A 17 -22.01 -34.22 -17.26
CA VAL A 17 -22.57 -33.25 -16.30
C VAL A 17 -21.65 -33.10 -15.08
N CYS A 18 -21.09 -34.18 -14.55
CA CYS A 18 -20.14 -34.13 -13.45
C CYS A 18 -18.87 -33.35 -13.82
N VAL A 19 -18.31 -33.57 -15.01
CA VAL A 19 -17.14 -32.82 -15.50
C VAL A 19 -17.45 -31.34 -15.65
N VAL A 20 -18.61 -30.98 -16.21
CA VAL A 20 -19.05 -29.57 -16.31
C VAL A 20 -19.18 -28.94 -14.93
N LEU A 21 -19.76 -29.65 -13.96
CA LEU A 21 -19.85 -29.18 -12.57
C LEU A 21 -18.47 -28.97 -11.95
N VAL A 22 -17.54 -29.91 -12.12
CA VAL A 22 -16.17 -29.79 -11.61
C VAL A 22 -15.46 -28.57 -12.21
N VAL A 23 -15.55 -28.38 -13.52
CA VAL A 23 -14.98 -27.20 -14.21
C VAL A 23 -15.61 -25.91 -13.66
N PHE A 24 -16.94 -25.86 -13.51
CA PHE A 24 -17.64 -24.73 -12.93
C PHE A 24 -17.15 -24.40 -11.52
N TYR A 25 -17.03 -25.39 -10.63
CA TYR A 25 -16.52 -25.18 -9.28
C TYR A 25 -15.07 -24.69 -9.28
N ILE A 26 -14.20 -25.24 -10.14
CA ILE A 26 -12.81 -24.76 -10.27
C ILE A 26 -12.80 -23.29 -10.70
N THR A 27 -13.62 -22.90 -11.67
CA THR A 27 -13.74 -21.50 -12.11
C THR A 27 -14.21 -20.58 -10.98
N VAL A 28 -15.24 -20.99 -10.24
CA VAL A 28 -15.76 -20.21 -9.09
C VAL A 28 -14.69 -20.07 -8.00
N LEU A 29 -13.98 -21.15 -7.66
CA LEU A 29 -12.89 -21.10 -6.67
C LEU A 29 -11.74 -20.20 -7.15
N TRP A 30 -11.42 -20.23 -8.45
CA TRP A 30 -10.42 -19.33 -9.03
C TRP A 30 -10.85 -17.86 -8.91
N TRP A 31 -12.09 -17.54 -9.25
CA TRP A 31 -12.62 -16.18 -9.13
C TRP A 31 -12.70 -15.72 -7.68
N GLY A 32 -13.01 -16.62 -6.74
CA GLY A 32 -12.96 -16.35 -5.31
C GLY A 32 -11.53 -16.05 -4.82
N LYS A 33 -10.51 -16.74 -5.35
CA LYS A 33 -9.10 -16.52 -5.00
C LYS A 33 -8.51 -15.26 -5.65
N ASN A 34 -8.97 -14.89 -6.85
CA ASN A 34 -8.52 -13.70 -7.59
C ASN A 34 -9.70 -12.75 -7.87
N PRO A 35 -10.30 -12.15 -6.84
CA PRO A 35 -11.44 -11.26 -7.01
C PRO A 35 -11.00 -10.01 -7.76
N LYS A 36 -11.79 -9.59 -8.75
CA LYS A 36 -11.59 -8.32 -9.46
C LYS A 36 -12.15 -7.18 -8.60
N VAL A 37 -11.33 -6.69 -7.68
CA VAL A 37 -11.65 -5.57 -6.79
C VAL A 37 -10.66 -4.44 -7.00
N GLY A 38 -11.04 -3.22 -6.60
CA GLY A 38 -10.13 -2.08 -6.64
C GLY A 38 -8.88 -2.31 -5.78
N THR A 39 -7.77 -1.69 -6.16
CA THR A 39 -6.47 -1.82 -5.48
C THR A 39 -6.59 -1.50 -3.99
N GLU A 40 -7.29 -0.42 -3.61
CA GLU A 40 -7.49 -0.06 -2.21
C GLU A 40 -8.21 -1.15 -1.41
N TYR A 41 -9.28 -1.71 -1.99
CA TYR A 41 -10.06 -2.77 -1.34
C TYR A 41 -9.20 -4.01 -1.13
N ARG A 42 -8.44 -4.41 -2.15
CA ARG A 42 -7.52 -5.53 -2.05
C ARG A 42 -6.48 -5.29 -0.97
N MET A 43 -5.84 -4.12 -0.98
CA MET A 43 -4.77 -3.77 -0.05
C MET A 43 -5.23 -3.68 1.40
N TYR A 44 -6.47 -3.24 1.64
CA TYR A 44 -6.99 -3.10 2.99
C TYR A 44 -7.64 -4.40 3.51
N TYR A 45 -8.55 -5.02 2.76
CA TYR A 45 -9.35 -6.15 3.26
C TYR A 45 -8.76 -7.54 2.94
N LEU A 46 -7.98 -7.67 1.87
CA LEU A 46 -7.48 -8.97 1.42
C LEU A 46 -6.02 -9.18 1.81
N THR A 47 -5.12 -8.29 1.37
CA THR A 47 -3.66 -8.42 1.63
C THR A 47 -3.23 -7.77 2.94
N HIS A 48 -4.07 -6.91 3.54
CA HIS A 48 -3.81 -6.20 4.80
C HIS A 48 -2.53 -5.36 4.77
N GLU A 49 -2.15 -4.85 3.60
CA GLU A 49 -1.00 -3.98 3.37
C GLU A 49 -1.23 -2.55 3.86
N LEU A 50 -2.49 -2.07 3.83
CA LEU A 50 -2.89 -0.76 4.35
C LEU A 50 -3.25 -0.81 5.84
N THR A 51 -2.82 0.20 6.59
CA THR A 51 -3.16 0.34 8.02
C THR A 51 -4.55 0.93 8.23
N ASP A 52 -4.90 1.93 7.42
CA ASP A 52 -6.20 2.62 7.47
C ASP A 52 -6.92 2.42 6.13
N TRP A 53 -8.26 2.48 6.13
CA TRP A 53 -9.04 2.48 4.91
C TRP A 53 -8.97 3.87 4.26
N PRO A 54 -8.33 4.02 3.07
CA PRO A 54 -8.21 5.33 2.44
C PRO A 54 -9.50 5.78 1.75
N GLY A 55 -10.37 4.83 1.36
CA GLY A 55 -11.49 5.07 0.45
C GLY A 55 -11.15 4.73 -1.00
N TYR A 56 -12.18 4.58 -1.84
CA TYR A 56 -11.99 4.27 -3.26
C TYR A 56 -11.32 5.41 -4.02
N GLY A 57 -10.30 5.08 -4.82
CA GLY A 57 -9.53 6.03 -5.63
C GLY A 57 -8.61 6.94 -4.82
N LYS A 58 -8.48 6.72 -3.51
CA LYS A 58 -7.70 7.60 -2.61
C LYS A 58 -6.23 7.21 -2.52
N LEU A 59 -5.81 6.14 -3.19
CA LEU A 59 -4.40 5.95 -3.51
C LEU A 59 -3.92 6.90 -4.62
N SER A 60 -4.84 7.44 -5.43
CA SER A 60 -4.50 8.44 -6.45
C SER A 60 -3.83 9.66 -5.82
N TYR A 61 -2.77 10.13 -6.46
CA TYR A 61 -1.94 11.23 -5.98
C TYR A 61 -1.60 12.24 -7.09
N SER A 62 -1.69 13.51 -6.75
CA SER A 62 -1.27 14.63 -7.60
C SER A 62 0.03 15.21 -7.05
N TYR A 63 1.05 15.32 -7.90
CA TYR A 63 2.34 15.90 -7.53
C TYR A 63 2.23 17.29 -6.90
N GLY A 64 3.11 17.59 -5.96
CA GLY A 64 3.11 18.83 -5.16
C GLY A 64 2.09 18.86 -4.02
N THR A 65 1.28 17.81 -3.83
CA THR A 65 0.31 17.74 -2.73
C THR A 65 0.99 17.30 -1.44
N THR A 66 1.32 18.24 -0.57
CA THR A 66 1.80 17.89 0.79
C THR A 66 0.69 17.29 1.62
N GLU A 67 0.97 16.13 2.18
CA GLU A 67 0.09 15.44 3.10
C GLU A 67 0.68 15.37 4.50
N TYR A 68 -0.18 15.56 5.48
CA TYR A 68 0.19 15.47 6.89
C TYR A 68 -0.11 14.08 7.41
N CYS A 69 0.90 13.42 7.97
CA CYS A 69 0.81 12.08 8.51
C CYS A 69 0.14 12.09 9.89
N THR A 70 -1.04 12.67 9.99
CA THR A 70 -1.85 12.74 11.22
C THR A 70 -3.09 11.85 11.13
N GLU A 71 -3.99 11.94 12.12
CA GLU A 71 -5.38 11.49 11.97
C GLU A 71 -6.22 12.54 11.24
N HIS A 72 -7.43 12.13 10.81
CA HIS A 72 -8.44 13.02 10.23
C HIS A 72 -9.00 14.05 11.22
N LYS A 73 -8.77 13.87 12.52
CA LYS A 73 -9.23 14.79 13.56
C LYS A 73 -8.06 15.21 14.44
N ASP A 74 -8.05 16.49 14.80
CA ASP A 74 -7.13 17.00 15.80
C ASP A 74 -7.52 16.54 17.23
N ARG A 75 -6.73 16.94 18.23
CA ARG A 75 -6.99 16.64 19.65
C ARG A 75 -8.33 17.19 20.17
N ASN A 76 -8.86 18.21 19.51
CA ASN A 76 -10.11 18.88 19.86
C ASN A 76 -11.31 18.33 19.07
N GLY A 77 -11.08 17.39 18.14
CA GLY A 77 -12.10 16.79 17.29
C GLY A 77 -12.40 17.54 16.00
N ASN A 78 -11.64 18.59 15.66
CA ASN A 78 -11.79 19.32 14.40
C ASN A 78 -11.26 18.48 13.23
N GLU A 79 -11.97 18.48 12.11
CA GLU A 79 -11.55 17.80 10.89
C GLU A 79 -10.30 18.46 10.30
N LEU A 80 -9.32 17.63 9.91
CA LEU A 80 -8.10 18.03 9.25
C LEU A 80 -8.17 17.66 7.77
N SER A 81 -7.69 18.55 6.90
CA SER A 81 -7.55 18.30 5.46
C SER A 81 -6.16 17.77 5.12
N ASN A 82 -6.03 17.20 3.91
CA ASN A 82 -4.76 16.70 3.37
C ASN A 82 -4.03 15.70 4.28
N VAL A 83 -4.81 14.86 4.97
CA VAL A 83 -4.25 13.80 5.80
C VAL A 83 -3.71 12.68 4.91
N CYS A 84 -2.53 12.19 5.24
CA CYS A 84 -1.90 11.09 4.52
C CYS A 84 -2.68 9.78 4.77
N SER A 85 -3.66 9.47 3.92
CA SER A 85 -4.50 8.28 4.09
C SER A 85 -3.86 7.00 3.57
N ARG A 86 -2.69 7.06 2.93
CA ARG A 86 -2.08 5.94 2.20
C ARG A 86 -1.05 5.14 3.01
N LYS A 87 -1.17 5.21 4.33
CA LYS A 87 -0.27 4.55 5.28
C LYS A 87 -0.45 3.04 5.24
N GLY A 88 0.63 2.34 4.98
CA GLY A 88 0.76 0.90 5.00
C GLY A 88 1.06 0.32 6.38
N GLN A 89 1.50 -0.92 6.42
CA GLN A 89 2.02 -1.53 7.64
C GLN A 89 3.25 -0.77 8.20
N GLY A 90 3.54 -0.98 9.48
CA GLY A 90 4.68 -0.38 10.17
C GLY A 90 4.44 1.02 10.72
N TRP A 91 3.21 1.52 10.68
CA TRP A 91 2.82 2.81 11.24
C TRP A 91 1.94 2.65 12.48
N GLN A 92 1.98 3.64 13.38
CA GLN A 92 1.05 3.77 14.48
C GLN A 92 -0.40 3.89 13.97
N LYS A 93 -1.35 3.24 14.66
CA LYS A 93 -2.76 3.17 14.22
C LYS A 93 -3.68 4.24 14.83
N SER A 94 -3.30 4.83 15.96
CA SER A 94 -4.14 5.82 16.65
C SER A 94 -3.34 6.86 17.42
N LYS A 95 -3.96 7.99 17.79
CA LYS A 95 -3.36 9.11 18.52
C LYS A 95 -2.18 9.76 17.77
N ARG A 96 -2.37 10.00 16.48
CA ARG A 96 -1.38 10.56 15.55
C ARG A 96 -1.62 12.06 15.32
N TYR A 97 -1.51 12.87 16.38
CA TYR A 97 -1.85 14.29 16.27
C TYR A 97 -0.71 15.16 15.74
N ASP A 98 0.54 14.74 15.98
CA ASP A 98 1.74 15.51 15.68
C ASP A 98 2.66 14.78 14.67
N GLY A 99 2.03 13.93 13.84
CA GLY A 99 2.69 12.99 12.95
C GLY A 99 2.40 11.54 13.33
N THR A 100 2.91 10.60 12.53
CA THR A 100 2.74 9.17 12.73
C THR A 100 4.08 8.52 13.03
N LYS A 101 4.17 7.86 14.19
CA LYS A 101 5.35 7.11 14.59
C LYS A 101 5.47 5.80 13.83
N ASN A 102 6.69 5.39 13.47
CA ASN A 102 6.94 4.01 13.05
C ASN A 102 6.77 3.02 14.22
N THR A 103 6.28 1.82 13.93
CA THR A 103 6.05 0.76 14.92
C THR A 103 6.75 -0.55 14.56
N ALA A 104 7.42 -0.60 13.42
CA ALA A 104 8.20 -1.73 12.93
C ALA A 104 9.46 -1.21 12.23
N ASN A 105 10.37 -2.12 11.88
CA ASN A 105 11.58 -1.79 11.15
C ASN A 105 11.29 -1.34 9.71
N ASP A 106 10.19 -1.83 9.13
CA ASP A 106 9.74 -1.40 7.80
C ASP A 106 8.39 -0.70 7.92
N SER A 107 8.29 0.51 7.36
CA SER A 107 7.06 1.29 7.29
C SER A 107 6.76 1.69 5.86
N TYR A 108 5.52 1.49 5.42
CA TYR A 108 5.15 1.57 3.99
C TYR A 108 4.17 2.70 3.72
N LEU A 109 4.32 3.37 2.58
CA LEU A 109 3.38 4.33 2.03
C LEU A 109 3.16 3.99 0.56
N TYR A 110 1.92 4.15 0.08
CA TYR A 110 1.54 3.74 -1.27
C TYR A 110 0.96 4.90 -2.03
N TYR A 111 1.30 5.06 -3.31
CA TYR A 111 0.78 6.14 -4.15
C TYR A 111 0.44 5.59 -5.53
N ILE A 112 -0.56 6.18 -6.18
CA ILE A 112 -0.83 5.98 -7.61
C ILE A 112 -0.77 7.36 -8.26
N PRO A 113 0.38 7.78 -8.79
CA PRO A 113 0.53 9.07 -9.45
C PRO A 113 -0.45 9.21 -10.61
N GLN A 114 -1.10 10.37 -10.76
CA GLN A 114 -2.09 10.58 -11.82
C GLN A 114 -1.49 10.66 -13.23
N LYS A 115 -0.20 11.00 -13.33
CA LYS A 115 0.56 11.11 -14.58
C LYS A 115 1.99 10.62 -14.39
N SER A 116 2.62 10.17 -15.47
CA SER A 116 4.06 9.86 -15.46
C SER A 116 4.89 11.14 -15.38
N SER A 117 6.08 11.05 -14.79
CA SER A 117 7.05 12.14 -14.76
C SER A 117 8.48 11.58 -14.71
N ASP A 118 9.41 12.22 -15.41
CA ASP A 118 10.80 11.76 -15.53
C ASP A 118 11.68 12.21 -14.35
N SER A 119 11.23 13.22 -13.60
CA SER A 119 11.99 13.83 -12.52
C SER A 119 11.10 14.07 -11.31
N VAL A 120 10.93 13.02 -10.51
CA VAL A 120 10.21 13.07 -9.24
C VAL A 120 11.20 13.05 -8.08
N LYS A 121 10.88 13.83 -7.04
CA LYS A 121 11.53 13.76 -5.73
C LYS A 121 10.53 13.46 -4.64
N LEU A 122 10.97 12.73 -3.63
CA LEU A 122 10.27 12.55 -2.36
C LEU A 122 10.70 13.68 -1.43
N VAL A 123 9.74 14.37 -0.84
CA VAL A 123 9.99 15.36 0.22
C VAL A 123 9.30 14.85 1.48
N CYS A 124 10.06 14.65 2.55
CA CYS A 124 9.52 14.20 3.83
C CYS A 124 10.03 15.09 4.96
N ASP A 125 9.22 15.24 6.00
CA ASP A 125 9.56 15.97 7.22
C ASP A 125 9.48 15.04 8.43
N ILE A 126 10.62 14.82 9.07
CA ILE A 126 10.75 13.98 10.26
C ILE A 126 10.87 14.89 11.48
N THR A 127 9.89 14.86 12.39
CA THR A 127 9.88 15.75 13.57
C THR A 127 10.60 15.17 14.78
N GLU A 128 10.60 13.85 14.92
CA GLU A 128 11.38 13.15 15.93
C GLU A 128 12.25 12.09 15.27
N TYR A 129 13.51 12.02 15.71
CA TYR A 129 14.49 11.05 15.26
C TYR A 129 15.21 10.49 16.49
N ASN A 130 14.84 9.29 16.91
CA ASN A 130 15.33 8.66 18.12
C ASN A 130 16.15 7.42 17.77
N ASN A 131 17.47 7.62 17.77
CA ASN A 131 18.45 6.58 17.67
C ASN A 131 18.87 6.15 19.10
N ALA A 132 18.13 5.19 19.67
CA ALA A 132 18.35 4.73 21.04
C ALA A 132 19.40 3.60 21.15
N ASP A 133 19.87 3.09 20.02
CA ASP A 133 20.77 1.95 19.93
C ASP A 133 22.06 2.39 19.22
N TYR A 134 23.23 2.10 19.78
CA TYR A 134 24.50 2.57 19.20
C TYR A 134 24.76 2.00 17.79
N ASP A 135 24.07 0.92 17.43
CA ASP A 135 24.16 0.28 16.12
C ASP A 135 23.03 0.68 15.15
N ALA A 136 22.12 1.60 15.52
CA ALA A 136 21.03 1.96 14.62
C ALA A 136 21.55 2.76 13.41
N GLU A 137 21.22 2.26 12.23
CA GLU A 137 21.53 2.89 10.95
C GLU A 137 20.54 4.03 10.65
N ASP A 138 20.90 4.91 9.70
CA ASP A 138 19.99 5.91 9.15
C ASP A 138 18.72 5.28 8.56
N ILE A 139 17.64 6.06 8.47
CA ILE A 139 16.41 5.60 7.81
C ILE A 139 16.68 5.45 6.32
N LYS A 140 16.75 4.22 5.82
CA LYS A 140 16.92 3.93 4.38
C LYS A 140 15.57 4.01 3.69
N VAL A 141 15.48 4.83 2.64
CA VAL A 141 14.24 5.02 1.90
C VAL A 141 14.33 4.32 0.55
N TYR A 142 13.35 3.47 0.27
CA TYR A 142 13.23 2.74 -0.97
C TYR A 142 11.96 3.15 -1.70
N VAL A 143 12.03 3.22 -3.03
CA VAL A 143 10.87 3.37 -3.90
C VAL A 143 10.85 2.20 -4.87
N ASN A 144 9.74 1.44 -4.89
CA ASN A 144 9.61 0.19 -5.67
C ASN A 144 10.84 -0.73 -5.48
N ASP A 145 11.22 -0.93 -4.21
CA ASP A 145 12.38 -1.71 -3.76
C ASP A 145 13.77 -1.21 -4.20
N MET A 146 13.87 -0.07 -4.87
CA MET A 146 15.14 0.59 -5.17
C MET A 146 15.50 1.60 -4.08
N LEU A 147 16.72 1.53 -3.53
CA LEU A 147 17.21 2.50 -2.54
C LEU A 147 17.39 3.88 -3.21
N ILE A 148 16.70 4.90 -2.71
CA ILE A 148 16.79 6.28 -3.21
C ILE A 148 17.63 7.21 -2.33
N GLY A 149 17.85 6.84 -1.07
CA GLY A 149 18.68 7.60 -0.14
C GLY A 149 18.47 7.22 1.32
N SER A 150 19.04 8.01 2.21
CA SER A 150 18.92 7.87 3.67
C SER A 150 18.57 9.19 4.35
N ILE A 151 17.94 9.09 5.52
CA ILE A 151 17.62 10.23 6.40
C ILE A 151 18.33 9.99 7.73
N ASP A 152 19.25 10.88 8.08
CA ASP A 152 20.18 10.76 9.21
C ASP A 152 19.80 11.64 10.41
N LYS A 153 18.76 12.48 10.28
CA LYS A 153 18.32 13.42 11.31
C LYS A 153 16.87 13.87 11.13
N ALA A 154 16.34 14.52 12.16
CA ALA A 154 15.08 15.24 12.08
C ALA A 154 15.18 16.48 11.17
N GLY A 155 14.06 16.83 10.55
CA GLY A 155 13.87 17.93 9.64
C GLY A 155 13.37 17.49 8.28
N LYS A 156 13.34 18.46 7.36
CA LYS A 156 12.94 18.24 5.97
C LYS A 156 14.08 17.63 5.17
N THR A 157 13.79 16.55 4.45
CA THR A 157 14.73 15.89 3.53
C THR A 157 14.10 15.74 2.17
N GLU A 158 14.90 15.94 1.12
CA GLU A 158 14.51 15.71 -0.26
C GLU A 158 15.36 14.58 -0.85
N LEU A 159 14.72 13.57 -1.42
CA LEU A 159 15.36 12.41 -2.02
C LEU A 159 14.92 12.27 -3.47
N LYS A 160 15.87 12.20 -4.40
CA LYS A 160 15.57 12.06 -5.83
C LYS A 160 15.12 10.63 -6.13
N ILE A 161 14.02 10.49 -6.87
CA ILE A 161 13.51 9.22 -7.36
C ILE A 161 13.86 9.04 -8.83
N GLY A 162 13.63 10.07 -9.65
CA GLY A 162 13.73 10.00 -11.11
C GLY A 162 12.38 9.68 -11.75
N HIS A 163 12.37 8.74 -12.70
CA HIS A 163 11.17 8.40 -13.46
C HIS A 163 10.14 7.63 -12.62
N VAL A 164 8.88 8.03 -12.75
CA VAL A 164 7.73 7.39 -12.10
C VAL A 164 6.58 7.29 -13.11
N ASP A 165 6.00 6.11 -13.24
CA ASP A 165 4.84 5.85 -14.09
C ASP A 165 3.52 6.32 -13.47
N GLY A 166 2.69 6.96 -14.29
CA GLY A 166 1.32 7.33 -13.93
C GLY A 166 0.39 6.14 -13.99
N GLY A 167 -0.55 6.06 -13.05
CA GLY A 167 -1.55 5.00 -12.96
C GLY A 167 -1.02 3.69 -12.35
N GLU A 168 0.29 3.58 -12.10
CA GLU A 168 0.89 2.44 -11.45
C GLU A 168 1.06 2.64 -9.94
N LEU A 169 1.07 1.53 -9.20
CA LEU A 169 1.27 1.55 -7.76
C LEU A 169 2.75 1.79 -7.45
N LEU A 170 3.03 2.92 -6.84
CA LEU A 170 4.34 3.29 -6.29
C LEU A 170 4.37 2.99 -4.79
N THR A 171 5.38 2.23 -4.35
CA THR A 171 5.58 1.87 -2.96
C THR A 171 6.79 2.62 -2.40
N VAL A 172 6.58 3.40 -1.35
CA VAL A 172 7.64 4.04 -0.55
C VAL A 172 7.83 3.24 0.73
N LYS A 173 9.02 2.69 0.92
CA LYS A 173 9.39 1.92 2.12
C LYS A 173 10.47 2.67 2.90
N PHE A 174 10.19 2.94 4.16
CA PHE A 174 11.15 3.44 5.12
C PHE A 174 11.65 2.25 5.93
N LYS A 175 12.94 1.95 5.84
CA LYS A 175 13.61 0.93 6.63
C LYS A 175 14.42 1.59 7.73
N SER A 176 14.09 1.27 8.96
CA SER A 176 14.55 1.93 10.17
C SER A 176 14.90 0.86 11.21
N ASP A 177 16.06 0.22 11.05
CA ASP A 177 16.50 -0.88 11.92
C ASP A 177 16.77 -0.35 13.34
N ASN A 178 16.04 -0.85 14.34
CA ASN A 178 16.16 -0.50 15.77
C ASN A 178 15.99 0.99 16.14
N MET A 179 15.45 1.81 15.24
CA MET A 179 15.24 3.24 15.49
C MET A 179 13.75 3.60 15.48
N THR A 180 13.41 4.69 16.16
CA THR A 180 12.06 5.25 16.06
C THR A 180 12.07 6.68 15.59
N TYR A 181 11.09 7.03 14.78
CA TYR A 181 10.94 8.36 14.21
C TYR A 181 9.46 8.71 14.05
N ILE A 182 9.17 10.00 13.91
CA ILE A 182 7.84 10.50 13.57
C ILE A 182 7.89 11.13 12.18
N LEU A 183 7.12 10.57 11.26
CA LEU A 183 6.85 11.20 9.97
C LEU A 183 5.72 12.21 10.15
N TYR A 184 6.00 13.49 9.91
CA TYR A 184 5.03 14.57 10.05
C TYR A 184 4.34 14.91 8.73
N SER A 185 5.12 15.11 7.66
CA SER A 185 4.56 15.38 6.34
C SER A 185 5.34 14.70 5.23
N ILE A 186 4.68 14.50 4.09
CA ILE A 186 5.27 13.88 2.91
C ILE A 186 4.61 14.40 1.63
N SER A 187 5.40 14.53 0.57
CA SER A 187 4.93 14.75 -0.80
C SER A 187 5.85 14.06 -1.81
N LEU A 188 5.28 13.72 -2.96
CA LEU A 188 6.04 13.54 -4.20
C LEU A 188 5.89 14.83 -5.01
N ASP A 189 7.01 15.42 -5.40
CA ASP A 189 7.08 16.67 -6.16
C ASP A 189 7.79 16.42 -7.50
N GLU A 190 7.38 17.15 -8.53
CA GLU A 190 8.11 17.19 -9.80
C GLU A 190 9.22 18.25 -9.69
N GLU A 191 10.41 17.96 -10.22
CA GLU A 191 11.49 18.95 -10.40
C GLU A 191 11.26 19.86 -11.62
#